data_AF-A0AAV7FT16-F1
#
_entry.id   AF-A0AAV7FT16-F1
#
_cell.length_a   1.000
_cell.length_b   1.000
_cell.length_c   1.000
_cell.angle_alpha   90.00
_cell.angle_beta   90.00
_cell.angle_gamma   90.00
#
_symmetry.space_group_name_H-M   'P 1'
#
loop_
_entity.id
_entity.type
_entity.pdbx_description
1 polymer ?
#
loop_
_entity_poly.entity_id
_entity_poly.type
_entity_poly.pdbx_seq_one_letter_code
_entity_poly.pdbx_strand_id
1 'polypeptide(L)'
;MSIGVRSEFQAHPFHLVSPSPWPLNTSVALLNTTLSAALTFHLTFQNITTVLLALICVVYSMNVISEGTYLGNHTLAVQRGLNMGVALFIVSEALFFLAIF
;
A
#
# COMPACT_ATOMS: atom_id res chain seq x y z
N MET A 1 37.68 -0.65 3.93
CA MET A 1 36.77 0.36 4.52
C MET A 1 37.16 0.51 5.97
N SER A 2 37.53 1.71 6.42
CA SER A 2 37.87 1.92 7.84
C SER A 2 36.61 1.75 8.70
N ILE A 3 36.79 1.35 9.95
CA ILE A 3 35.69 1.10 10.90
C ILE A 3 34.78 2.32 11.03
N GLY A 4 35.34 3.54 10.97
CA GLY A 4 34.57 4.79 11.03
C GLY A 4 33.71 5.08 9.80
N VAL A 5 34.02 4.52 8.62
CA VAL A 5 33.16 4.69 7.43
C VAL A 5 32.01 3.68 7.45
N ARG A 6 32.17 2.53 8.12
CA ARG A 6 31.12 1.52 8.24
C ARG A 6 29.97 1.97 9.15
N SER A 7 30.25 2.76 10.19
CA SER A 7 29.23 3.21 11.15
C SER A 7 28.21 4.19 10.57
N GLU A 8 28.54 4.85 9.46
CA GLU A 8 27.64 5.79 8.77
C GLU A 8 26.53 5.09 7.98
N PHE A 9 26.64 3.77 7.77
CA PHE A 9 25.67 2.99 7.02
C PHE A 9 24.83 2.11 7.94
N GLN A 10 23.60 1.86 7.51
CA GLN A 10 22.67 1.00 8.21
C GLN A 10 23.24 -0.43 8.36
N ALA A 11 23.22 -0.95 9.58
CA ALA A 11 23.82 -2.25 9.91
C ALA A 11 22.98 -3.46 9.46
N HIS A 12 21.74 -3.23 9.03
CA HIS A 12 20.81 -4.28 8.62
C HIS A 12 20.24 -4.00 7.22
N PRO A 13 19.88 -5.05 6.46
CA PRO A 13 19.49 -4.91 5.06
C PRO A 13 18.02 -4.51 4.85
N PHE A 14 17.30 -4.09 5.88
CA PHE A 14 15.86 -3.81 5.80
C PHE A 14 15.58 -2.32 5.63
N HIS A 15 14.59 -1.97 4.84
CA HIS A 15 14.20 -0.58 4.60
C HIS A 15 13.45 0.00 5.81
N LEU A 16 13.98 1.09 6.37
CA LEU A 16 13.28 1.90 7.36
C LEU A 16 12.51 3.00 6.65
N VAL A 17 11.20 2.81 6.50
CA VAL A 17 10.33 3.72 5.76
C VAL A 17 10.14 5.02 6.56
N SER A 18 10.21 6.16 5.88
CA SER A 18 9.93 7.45 6.49
C SER A 18 8.43 7.62 6.79
N PRO A 19 8.05 8.41 7.81
CA PRO A 19 6.64 8.67 8.08
C PRO A 19 5.96 9.27 6.84
N SER A 20 4.87 8.65 6.38
CA SER A 20 4.10 9.13 5.23
C SER A 20 2.63 9.35 5.60
N PRO A 21 1.96 10.35 4.99
CA PRO A 21 0.54 10.62 5.26
C PRO A 21 -0.41 9.65 4.52
N TRP A 22 0.14 8.86 3.58
CA TRP A 22 -0.64 8.02 2.68
C TRP A 22 -1.56 7.02 3.40
N PRO A 23 -1.12 6.28 4.43
CA PRO A 23 -2.00 5.32 5.12
C PRO A 23 -3.26 5.97 5.73
N LEU A 24 -3.13 7.21 6.23
CA LEU A 24 -4.25 7.98 6.77
C LEU A 24 -5.21 8.43 5.65
N ASN A 25 -4.66 8.90 4.53
CA ASN A 25 -5.48 9.30 3.39
C ASN A 25 -6.25 8.09 2.82
N THR A 26 -5.60 6.93 2.69
CA THR A 26 -6.23 5.70 2.21
C THR A 26 -7.34 5.23 3.15
N SER A 27 -7.15 5.30 4.48
CA SER A 27 -8.18 4.87 5.43
C SER A 27 -9.43 5.74 5.41
N VAL A 28 -9.25 7.07 5.31
CA VAL A 28 -10.38 8.01 5.14
C VAL A 28 -11.08 7.80 3.80
N ALA A 29 -10.33 7.56 2.72
CA ALA A 29 -10.90 7.25 1.41
C ALA A 29 -11.74 5.97 1.46
N LEU A 30 -11.23 4.88 2.06
CA LEU A 30 -11.96 3.63 2.22
C LEU A 30 -13.23 3.80 3.08
N LEU A 31 -13.15 4.56 4.18
CA LEU A 31 -14.32 4.89 4.99
C LEU A 31 -15.38 5.61 4.14
N ASN A 32 -14.97 6.60 3.35
CA ASN A 32 -15.91 7.32 2.48
C ASN A 32 -16.51 6.40 1.40
N THR A 33 -15.73 5.49 0.81
CA THR A 33 -16.28 4.52 -0.17
C THR A 33 -17.35 3.61 0.44
N THR A 34 -17.11 3.09 1.64
CA THR A 34 -18.05 2.17 2.31
C THR A 34 -19.33 2.88 2.74
N LEU A 35 -19.21 4.09 3.30
CA LEU A 35 -20.38 4.91 3.67
C LEU A 35 -21.20 5.30 2.43
N SER A 36 -20.54 5.83 1.39
CA SER A 36 -21.23 6.19 0.15
C SER A 36 -21.89 4.98 -0.51
N ALA A 37 -21.24 3.81 -0.53
CA ALA A 37 -21.84 2.58 -1.07
C ALA A 37 -23.09 2.16 -0.28
N ALA A 38 -23.02 2.12 1.04
CA ALA A 38 -24.16 1.79 1.90
C ALA A 38 -25.32 2.78 1.71
N LEU A 39 -25.02 4.09 1.64
CA LEU A 39 -26.04 5.11 1.40
C LEU A 39 -26.66 4.93 0.01
N THR A 40 -25.88 4.70 -1.04
CA THR A 40 -26.43 4.52 -2.41
C THR A 40 -27.38 3.33 -2.53
N PHE A 41 -27.20 2.27 -1.75
CA PHE A 41 -28.10 1.10 -1.78
C PHE A 41 -29.42 1.33 -1.04
N HIS A 42 -29.47 2.26 -0.08
CA HIS A 42 -30.64 2.44 0.80
C HIS A 42 -31.38 3.76 0.61
N LEU A 43 -30.65 4.83 0.34
CA LEU A 43 -31.15 6.19 0.16
C LEU A 43 -30.77 6.57 -1.26
N THR A 44 -31.73 6.95 -2.10
CA THR A 44 -31.56 7.26 -3.54
C THR A 44 -30.58 8.41 -3.85
N PHE A 45 -29.75 8.84 -2.89
CA PHE A 45 -28.61 9.73 -3.05
C PHE A 45 -27.49 9.01 -3.81
N GLN A 46 -27.47 9.22 -5.12
CA GLN A 46 -26.49 8.65 -6.02
C GLN A 46 -25.22 9.52 -6.04
N ASN A 47 -24.31 9.27 -5.08
CA ASN A 47 -23.04 10.00 -4.95
C ASN A 47 -21.86 9.25 -5.59
N ILE A 48 -22.05 8.75 -6.82
CA ILE A 48 -21.05 7.97 -7.57
C ILE A 48 -19.72 8.72 -7.73
N THR A 49 -19.77 10.05 -7.89
CA THR A 49 -18.58 10.90 -8.00
C THR A 49 -17.70 10.83 -6.75
N THR A 50 -18.30 10.73 -5.56
CA THR A 50 -17.56 10.61 -4.29
C THR A 50 -16.86 9.26 -4.15
N VAL A 51 -17.48 8.19 -4.65
CA VAL A 51 -16.91 6.83 -4.67
C VAL A 51 -15.73 6.77 -5.63
N LEU A 52 -15.89 7.31 -6.84
CA LEU A 52 -14.81 7.36 -7.84
C LEU A 52 -13.62 8.19 -7.36
N LEU A 53 -13.86 9.35 -6.75
CA LEU A 53 -12.79 10.20 -6.22
C LEU A 53 -12.04 9.49 -5.07
N ALA A 54 -12.76 8.82 -4.17
CA ALA A 54 -12.14 8.07 -3.08
C ALA A 54 -11.32 6.88 -3.60
N LEU A 55 -11.79 6.16 -4.63
CA LEU A 55 -11.01 5.10 -5.29
C LEU A 55 -9.72 5.63 -5.92
N ILE A 56 -9.78 6.79 -6.59
CA ILE A 56 -8.59 7.44 -7.15
C ILE A 56 -7.61 7.80 -6.03
N CYS A 57 -8.09 8.30 -4.89
CA CYS A 57 -7.24 8.59 -3.73
C CYS A 57 -6.54 7.34 -3.16
N VAL A 58 -7.18 6.17 -3.18
CA VAL A 58 -6.57 4.89 -2.77
C VAL A 58 -5.46 4.46 -3.73
N VAL A 59 -5.66 4.63 -5.04
CA VAL A 59 -4.68 4.21 -6.06
C VAL A 59 -3.51 5.19 -6.13
N TYR A 60 -3.77 6.49 -5.96
CA TYR A 60 -2.76 7.53 -6.05
C TYR A 60 -1.87 7.61 -4.80
N SER A 61 -2.34 7.10 -3.66
CA SER A 61 -1.54 7.02 -2.45
C SER A 61 -0.51 5.91 -2.59
N MET A 62 0.68 6.19 -3.14
CA MET A 62 1.95 5.52 -2.79
C MET A 62 3.13 6.09 -3.60
N ASN A 63 4.24 6.37 -2.91
CA ASN A 63 5.52 6.75 -3.53
C ASN A 63 6.58 5.62 -3.42
N VAL A 64 6.17 4.36 -3.54
CA VAL A 64 7.09 3.20 -3.42
C VAL A 64 8.09 3.13 -4.57
N ILE A 65 7.71 3.60 -5.77
CA ILE A 65 8.60 3.60 -6.95
C ILE A 65 9.80 4.52 -6.72
N SER A 66 9.59 5.68 -6.09
CA SER A 66 10.69 6.60 -5.81
C SER A 66 11.64 6.06 -4.74
N GLU A 67 11.10 5.39 -3.72
CA GLU A 67 11.89 4.74 -2.67
C GLU A 67 12.77 3.62 -3.22
N GLY A 68 12.23 2.82 -4.14
CA GLY A 68 12.95 1.75 -4.79
C GLY A 68 13.98 2.22 -5.83
N THR A 69 13.57 3.13 -6.72
CA THR A 69 14.36 3.50 -7.91
C THR A 69 15.34 4.64 -7.65
N TYR A 70 14.91 5.69 -6.93
CA TYR A 70 15.71 6.91 -6.76
C TYR A 70 16.48 6.94 -5.44
N LEU A 71 15.90 6.39 -4.36
CA LEU A 71 16.58 6.31 -3.05
C LEU A 71 17.40 5.02 -2.87
N GLY A 72 17.14 3.98 -3.67
CA GLY A 72 17.90 2.73 -3.64
C GLY A 72 17.66 1.87 -2.41
N ASN A 73 16.53 2.05 -1.72
CA ASN A 73 16.26 1.39 -0.43
C ASN A 73 15.84 -0.10 -0.55
N HIS A 74 15.60 -0.59 -1.77
CA HIS A 74 15.14 -1.95 -2.03
C HIS A 74 16.31 -2.93 -2.20
N THR A 75 16.98 -3.26 -1.10
CA THR A 75 18.02 -4.30 -1.07
C THR A 75 17.45 -5.68 -1.48
N LEU A 76 18.33 -6.64 -1.74
CA LEU A 76 17.92 -8.01 -2.12
C LEU A 76 17.06 -8.70 -1.04
N ALA A 77 17.25 -8.36 0.25
CA ALA A 77 16.39 -8.85 1.33
C ALA A 77 14.98 -8.25 1.26
N VAL A 78 14.87 -6.93 1.00
CA VAL A 78 13.58 -6.24 0.84
C VAL A 78 12.82 -6.75 -0.37
N GLN A 79 13.50 -6.93 -1.51
CA GLN A 79 12.88 -7.47 -2.73
C GLN A 79 12.34 -8.89 -2.53
N ARG A 80 13.06 -9.75 -1.81
CA ARG A 80 12.55 -11.09 -1.43
C ARG A 80 11.29 -10.99 -0.58
N GLY A 81 11.25 -10.07 0.38
CA GLY A 81 10.06 -9.80 1.18
C GLY A 81 8.86 -9.32 0.34
N LEU A 82 9.09 -8.38 -0.59
CA LEU A 82 8.05 -7.90 -1.52
C LEU A 82 7.50 -9.03 -2.40
N ASN A 83 8.39 -9.88 -2.95
CA ASN A 83 7.97 -11.02 -3.77
C ASN A 83 7.15 -12.04 -2.96
N MET A 84 7.55 -12.34 -1.72
CA MET A 84 6.75 -13.19 -0.83
C MET A 84 5.40 -12.54 -0.49
N GLY A 85 5.35 -11.23 -0.28
CA GLY A 85 4.12 -10.49 -0.03
C GLY A 85 3.13 -10.60 -1.20
N VAL A 86 3.59 -10.43 -2.43
CA VAL A 86 2.74 -10.60 -3.63
C VAL A 86 2.27 -12.05 -3.77
N ALA A 87 3.13 -13.04 -3.51
CA ALA A 87 2.73 -14.44 -3.53
C ALA A 87 1.62 -14.74 -2.51
N LEU A 88 1.75 -14.25 -1.27
CA LEU A 88 0.74 -14.42 -0.23
C LEU A 88 -0.57 -13.69 -0.57
N PHE A 89 -0.50 -12.51 -1.17
CA PHE A 89 -1.68 -11.78 -1.67
C PHE A 89 -2.43 -12.58 -2.75
N ILE A 90 -1.71 -13.15 -3.72
CA ILE A 90 -2.33 -14.02 -4.74
C ILE A 90 -2.99 -15.24 -4.09
N VAL A 91 -2.34 -15.85 -3.10
CA VAL A 91 -2.92 -16.99 -2.36
C VAL A 91 -4.20 -16.57 -1.63
N SER A 92 -4.26 -15.38 -1.01
CA SER A 92 -5.50 -14.91 -0.37
C SER A 92 -6.64 -14.70 -1.36
N GLU A 93 -6.37 -14.17 -2.56
CA GLU A 93 -7.37 -14.01 -3.62
C GLU A 93 -7.85 -15.39 -4.14
N ALA A 94 -6.95 -16.36 -4.30
CA ALA A 94 -7.31 -17.71 -4.71
C ALA A 94 -8.26 -18.38 -3.69
N LEU A 95 -8.01 -18.21 -2.39
CA LEU A 95 -8.89 -18.70 -1.33
C LEU A 95 -10.24 -17.98 -1.31
N PHE A 96 -10.28 -16.68 -1.60
CA PHE A 96 -11.52 -15.94 -1.75
C PHE A 96 -12.37 -16.51 -2.90
N PHE A 97 -11.78 -16.81 -4.06
CA PHE A 97 -12.50 -17.48 -5.15
C PHE A 97 -12.94 -18.89 -4.77
N LEU A 98 -12.10 -19.68 -4.09
CA LEU A 98 -12.46 -21.01 -3.59
C LEU A 98 -13.68 -20.96 -2.64
N ALA A 99 -13.85 -19.89 -1.87
CA ALA A 99 -15.00 -19.75 -0.98
C ALA A 99 -16.32 -19.43 -1.72
N ILE A 100 -16.24 -18.88 -2.94
CA ILE A 100 -17.42 -18.52 -3.75
C ILE A 100 -17.85 -19.68 -4.66
N PHE A 101 -16.91 -20.48 -5.17
CA PHE A 101 -17.17 -21.63 -6.05
C PHE A 101 -17.40 -22.93 -5.29
#